data_AF-A0A9N9AJD9-F1
#
_entry.id   AF-A0A9N9AJD9-F1
#
_cell.length_a   1.000
_cell.length_b   1.000
_cell.length_c   1.000
_cell.angle_alpha   90.00
_cell.angle_beta   90.00
_cell.angle_gamma   90.00
#
_symmetry.space_group_name_H-M   'P 1'
#
loop_
_entity.id
_entity.type
_entity.pdbx_description
1 polymer ?
#
loop_
_entity_poly.entity_id
_entity_poly.type
_entity_poly.pdbx_seq_one_letter_code
_entity_poly.pdbx_strand_id
1 'polypeptide(L)'
;MSDFDDKQSQLSALFKDANKTSLHDALKRAKGDLDRAVNIYLDQERRKRPLKQPKLEHFFDNVSKKIKLNDCDIHSTGEETKKIMQNDNFPTETAIIQQTSIKKVNPNDAFKWPSLTNSYNLKKPRRIIQPVLKLFRPQDISEKTPCTLIHDVLPKELANSLLKVMLKESETWHRSQWWLFERMVTSPRTSSFYISNEVKNTYDGDVYFNGKKTSNARQFLPEMEEARKIIMNIVNEKRKKKVM
;
A
#
# COMPACT_ATOMS: atom_id res chain seq x y z
N MET A 1 40.17 39.37 2.29
CA MET A 1 39.79 38.87 0.95
C MET A 1 40.27 37.44 0.66
N SER A 2 41.20 36.86 1.43
CA SER A 2 41.76 35.50 1.16
C SER A 2 40.80 34.32 1.40
N ASP A 3 40.01 34.35 2.48
CA ASP A 3 39.28 33.15 2.96
C ASP A 3 38.15 32.67 2.03
N PHE A 4 37.56 33.58 1.23
CA PHE A 4 36.45 33.22 0.33
C PHE A 4 36.95 32.52 -0.94
N ASP A 5 38.06 33.00 -1.51
CA ASP A 5 38.65 32.45 -2.73
C ASP A 5 39.31 31.08 -2.47
N ASP A 6 39.86 30.88 -1.27
CA ASP A 6 40.39 29.60 -0.81
C ASP A 6 39.27 28.54 -0.71
N LYS A 7 38.13 28.91 -0.15
CA LYS A 7 36.95 28.03 -0.04
C LYS A 7 36.30 27.75 -1.39
N GLN A 8 36.28 28.71 -2.30
CA GLN A 8 35.82 28.49 -3.67
C GLN A 8 36.73 27.51 -4.42
N SER A 9 38.05 27.61 -4.21
CA SER A 9 39.02 26.67 -4.77
C SER A 9 38.81 25.25 -4.22
N GLN A 10 38.60 25.11 -2.91
CA GLN A 10 38.27 23.82 -2.27
C GLN A 10 36.96 23.22 -2.81
N LEU A 11 35.91 24.03 -2.96
CA LEU A 11 34.62 23.58 -3.50
C LEU A 11 34.73 23.13 -4.97
N SER A 12 35.55 23.83 -5.76
CA SER A 12 35.82 23.46 -7.16
C SER A 12 36.67 22.19 -7.29
N ALA A 13 37.57 21.92 -6.33
CA ALA A 13 38.34 20.69 -6.29
C ALA A 13 37.46 19.47 -5.96
N LEU A 14 36.45 19.65 -5.11
CA LEU A 14 35.46 18.61 -4.76
C LEU A 14 34.51 18.29 -5.92
N PHE A 15 34.14 19.28 -6.73
CA PHE A 15 33.21 19.11 -7.86
C PHE A 15 33.85 19.57 -9.18
N LYS A 16 34.69 18.71 -9.77
CA LYS A 16 35.44 19.00 -11.00
C LYS A 16 34.56 19.28 -12.23
N ASP A 17 33.38 18.64 -12.28
CA ASP A 17 32.44 18.73 -13.41
C ASP A 17 31.35 19.80 -13.22
N ALA A 18 31.41 20.55 -12.12
CA ALA A 18 30.37 21.51 -11.74
C ALA A 18 30.55 22.89 -12.38
N ASN A 19 29.41 23.55 -12.65
CA ASN A 19 29.43 24.91 -13.18
C ASN A 19 29.89 25.90 -12.10
N LYS A 20 30.99 26.62 -12.37
CA LYS A 20 31.64 27.56 -11.42
C LYS A 20 30.70 28.64 -10.90
N THR A 21 29.74 29.09 -11.71
CA THR A 21 28.75 30.10 -11.32
C THR A 21 27.76 29.57 -10.27
N SER A 22 27.32 28.32 -10.42
CA SER A 22 26.42 27.65 -9.48
C SER A 22 27.09 27.39 -8.13
N LEU A 23 28.39 27.05 -8.15
CA LEU A 23 29.22 26.86 -6.96
C LEU A 23 29.45 28.18 -6.20
N HIS A 24 29.78 29.26 -6.93
CA HIS A 24 29.94 30.59 -6.34
C HIS A 24 28.64 31.10 -5.70
N ASP A 25 27.50 30.90 -6.36
CA ASP A 25 26.18 31.26 -5.81
C ASP A 25 25.83 30.46 -4.55
N ALA A 26 26.18 29.17 -4.51
CA ALA A 26 25.99 28.34 -3.32
C ALA A 26 26.84 28.84 -2.14
N LEU A 27 28.09 29.23 -2.40
CA LEU A 27 29.03 29.73 -1.39
C LEU A 27 28.65 31.11 -0.87
N LYS A 28 28.13 31.98 -1.76
CA LYS A 28 27.55 33.28 -1.39
C LYS A 28 26.30 33.12 -0.51
N ARG A 29 25.42 32.16 -0.79
CA ARG A 29 24.25 31.84 0.04
C ARG A 29 24.61 31.21 1.38
N ALA A 30 25.71 30.45 1.41
CA ALA A 30 26.24 29.83 2.62
C ALA A 30 27.05 30.80 3.51
N LYS A 31 27.23 32.07 3.09
CA LYS A 31 28.06 33.07 3.79
C LYS A 31 29.49 32.59 4.08
N GLY A 32 30.09 31.84 3.15
CA GLY A 32 31.47 31.34 3.29
C GLY A 32 31.62 30.10 4.19
N ASP A 33 30.54 29.38 4.48
CA ASP A 33 30.58 28.06 5.11
C ASP A 33 30.59 26.96 4.03
N LEU A 34 31.62 26.11 4.03
CA LEU A 34 31.86 25.11 3.00
C LEU A 34 30.82 23.98 3.03
N ASP A 35 30.56 23.40 4.20
CA ASP A 35 29.64 22.26 4.35
C ASP A 35 28.20 22.66 3.96
N ARG A 36 27.84 23.88 4.31
CA ARG A 36 26.55 24.45 3.93
C ARG A 36 26.47 24.75 2.44
N ALA A 37 27.55 25.22 1.82
CA ALA A 37 27.62 25.45 0.37
C ALA A 37 27.48 24.15 -0.43
N VAL A 38 28.14 23.06 0.01
CA VAL A 38 28.05 21.72 -0.59
C VAL A 38 26.59 21.24 -0.61
N ASN A 39 25.91 21.33 0.53
CA ASN A 39 24.51 20.90 0.65
C ASN A 39 23.56 21.73 -0.23
N ILE A 40 23.77 23.05 -0.29
CA ILE A 40 22.99 23.95 -1.15
C ILE A 40 23.21 23.61 -2.64
N TYR A 41 24.44 23.33 -3.05
CA TYR A 41 24.75 22.94 -4.42
C TYR A 41 24.09 21.61 -4.80
N LEU A 42 24.23 20.57 -3.96
CA LEU A 42 23.61 19.27 -4.20
C LEU A 42 22.08 19.33 -4.30
N ASP A 43 21.43 20.18 -3.50
CA ASP A 43 19.98 20.38 -3.56
C ASP A 43 19.55 21.10 -4.86
N GLN A 44 20.33 22.06 -5.33
CA GLN A 44 20.09 22.70 -6.64
C GLN A 44 20.20 21.71 -7.79
N GLU A 45 21.23 20.86 -7.79
CA GLU A 45 21.42 19.84 -8.82
C GLU A 45 20.32 18.77 -8.79
N ARG A 46 19.81 18.40 -7.61
CA ARG A 46 18.65 17.51 -7.49
C ARG A 46 17.37 18.11 -8.10
N ARG A 47 17.19 19.43 -7.98
CA ARG A 47 16.00 20.13 -8.50
C ARG A 47 16.07 20.40 -10.01
N LYS A 48 17.28 20.52 -10.59
CA LYS A 48 17.47 20.69 -12.05
C LYS A 48 17.21 19.42 -12.85
N ARG A 49 17.31 18.24 -12.22
CA ARG A 49 16.94 16.99 -12.88
C ARG A 49 15.41 16.98 -13.04
N PRO A 50 14.86 17.04 -14.27
CA PRO A 50 13.45 16.83 -14.45
C PRO A 50 13.14 15.43 -13.90
N LEU A 51 12.17 15.34 -12.99
CA LEU A 51 11.55 14.07 -12.64
C LEU A 51 10.97 13.53 -13.96
N LYS A 52 11.71 12.66 -14.64
CA LYS A 52 11.21 11.91 -15.78
C LYS A 52 10.10 11.02 -15.22
N GLN A 53 8.87 11.51 -15.26
CA GLN A 53 7.72 10.63 -15.07
C GLN A 53 7.77 9.61 -16.21
N PRO A 54 7.79 8.31 -15.91
CA PRO A 54 7.76 7.30 -16.96
C PRO A 54 6.48 7.49 -17.77
N LYS A 55 6.62 7.64 -19.10
CA LYS A 55 5.47 7.72 -20.01
C LYS A 55 4.73 6.37 -19.98
N LEU A 56 3.40 6.43 -20.05
CA LEU A 56 2.52 5.24 -20.05
C LEU A 56 2.89 4.24 -21.16
N GLU A 57 3.41 4.74 -22.28
CA GLU A 57 3.90 3.95 -23.43
C GLU A 57 4.98 2.93 -23.03
N HIS A 58 5.86 3.26 -22.08
CA HIS A 58 6.90 2.34 -21.59
C HIS A 58 6.36 1.15 -20.77
N PHE A 59 5.10 1.20 -20.33
CA PHE A 59 4.48 0.11 -19.59
C PHE A 59 3.99 -1.02 -20.51
N PHE A 60 3.54 -0.70 -21.73
CA PHE A 60 2.99 -1.71 -22.64
C PHE A 60 4.08 -2.49 -23.40
N ASP A 61 5.21 -1.85 -23.71
CA ASP A 61 6.30 -2.47 -24.48
C ASP A 61 7.05 -3.57 -23.71
N ASN A 62 6.98 -3.55 -22.37
CA ASN A 62 7.68 -4.52 -21.51
C ASN A 62 6.84 -5.76 -21.15
N VAL A 63 5.53 -5.76 -21.41
CA VAL A 63 4.67 -6.93 -21.14
C VAL A 63 4.90 -8.01 -22.20
N SER A 64 5.17 -7.64 -23.46
CA SER A 64 5.32 -8.59 -24.56
C SER A 64 6.68 -9.31 -24.60
N LYS A 65 7.69 -8.87 -23.83
CA LYS A 65 9.07 -9.39 -23.94
C LYS A 65 9.58 -10.20 -22.74
N LYS A 66 8.75 -10.46 -21.71
CA LYS A 66 9.19 -11.19 -20.51
C LYS A 66 8.27 -12.29 -20.00
N ILE A 67 7.39 -12.83 -20.85
CA ILE A 67 6.81 -14.16 -20.62
C ILE A 67 7.66 -15.17 -21.39
N LYS A 68 8.87 -15.45 -20.88
CA LYS A 68 9.46 -16.78 -21.04
C LYS A 68 9.16 -17.49 -19.73
N LEU A 69 8.17 -18.39 -19.78
CA LEU A 69 7.98 -19.39 -18.73
C LEU A 69 9.32 -20.10 -18.55
N ASN A 70 9.87 -20.05 -17.35
CA ASN A 70 10.80 -21.06 -16.89
C ASN A 70 10.06 -21.91 -15.88
N ASP A 71 10.12 -23.20 -16.13
CA ASP A 71 9.48 -24.30 -15.45
C ASP A 71 9.74 -24.29 -13.94
N CYS A 72 8.69 -24.58 -13.18
CA CYS A 72 8.81 -25.22 -11.89
C CYS A 72 7.69 -26.24 -11.76
N ASP A 73 8.15 -27.48 -11.59
CA ASP A 73 7.47 -28.73 -11.83
C ASP A 73 6.26 -28.97 -10.94
N ILE A 74 5.16 -29.40 -11.57
CA ILE A 74 4.02 -30.02 -10.89
C ILE A 74 3.99 -31.48 -11.31
N HIS A 75 4.49 -32.35 -10.43
CA HIS A 75 4.12 -33.77 -10.47
C HIS A 75 2.76 -33.93 -9.79
N SER A 76 1.72 -34.30 -10.54
CA SER A 76 1.01 -35.57 -10.38
C SER A 76 -0.15 -35.67 -11.39
N THR A 77 0.07 -36.53 -12.39
CA THR A 77 -0.84 -37.57 -12.90
C THR A 77 -2.37 -37.39 -12.86
N GLY A 78 -2.97 -37.46 -14.06
CA GLY A 78 -4.20 -38.23 -14.28
C GLY A 78 -5.35 -37.47 -14.97
N GLU A 79 -5.59 -37.82 -16.25
CA GLU A 79 -6.91 -37.92 -16.92
C GLU A 79 -7.76 -36.62 -17.07
N GLU A 80 -8.50 -36.31 -18.13
CA GLU A 80 -8.66 -36.79 -19.50
C GLU A 80 -9.51 -35.72 -20.20
N THR A 81 -9.38 -35.61 -21.52
CA THR A 81 -10.38 -35.09 -22.49
C THR A 81 -10.68 -33.58 -22.63
N LYS A 82 -10.76 -33.22 -23.92
CA LYS A 82 -11.04 -31.91 -24.50
C LYS A 82 -12.51 -31.85 -24.93
N LYS A 83 -12.97 -30.60 -25.11
CA LYS A 83 -14.19 -30.10 -25.80
C LYS A 83 -15.46 -30.09 -24.95
N ILE A 84 -16.10 -28.91 -24.88
CA ILE A 84 -17.30 -28.59 -25.69
C ILE A 84 -17.51 -27.07 -25.71
N MET A 85 -17.87 -26.60 -26.89
CA MET A 85 -18.33 -25.25 -27.21
C MET A 85 -19.82 -25.08 -26.87
N GLN A 86 -20.18 -23.84 -26.53
CA GLN A 86 -21.45 -23.14 -26.82
C GLN A 86 -22.74 -23.51 -26.07
N ASN A 87 -23.32 -22.41 -25.58
CA ASN A 87 -24.74 -22.02 -25.44
C ASN A 87 -25.67 -22.84 -24.55
N ASP A 88 -26.32 -22.15 -23.60
CA ASP A 88 -27.78 -21.96 -23.65
C ASP A 88 -28.27 -20.89 -22.65
N ASN A 89 -28.93 -19.88 -23.22
CA ASN A 89 -30.23 -19.31 -22.83
C ASN A 89 -30.52 -18.99 -21.35
N PHE A 90 -30.47 -17.70 -21.02
CA PHE A 90 -31.14 -17.13 -19.85
C PHE A 90 -32.61 -16.79 -20.17
N PRO A 91 -33.57 -17.08 -19.27
CA PRO A 91 -34.96 -16.76 -19.49
C PRO A 91 -35.26 -15.29 -19.20
N THR A 92 -36.03 -14.72 -20.12
CA THR A 92 -36.69 -13.42 -20.08
C THR A 92 -37.74 -13.37 -18.97
N GLU A 93 -37.60 -12.46 -18.01
CA GLU A 93 -38.78 -11.87 -17.38
C GLU A 93 -38.51 -10.42 -16.91
N THR A 94 -39.56 -9.64 -17.06
CA THR A 94 -39.55 -8.21 -17.37
C THR A 94 -39.69 -7.38 -16.11
N ALA A 95 -38.71 -6.55 -15.79
CA ALA A 95 -38.89 -5.41 -14.89
C ALA A 95 -38.26 -4.17 -15.52
N ILE A 96 -39.11 -3.39 -16.19
CA ILE A 96 -38.77 -2.10 -16.79
C ILE A 96 -38.47 -1.12 -15.67
N ILE A 97 -37.19 -0.88 -15.40
CA ILE A 97 -36.72 0.33 -14.73
C ILE A 97 -35.99 1.14 -15.78
N GLN A 98 -36.57 2.29 -16.13
CA GLN A 98 -36.06 3.22 -17.13
C GLN A 98 -34.64 3.67 -16.74
N GLN A 99 -33.63 3.12 -17.42
CA GLN A 99 -32.28 3.65 -17.38
C GLN A 99 -32.27 5.00 -18.09
N THR A 100 -32.11 6.07 -17.30
CA THR A 100 -31.70 7.37 -17.83
C THR A 100 -30.42 7.19 -18.62
N SER A 101 -30.42 7.67 -19.87
CA SER A 101 -29.33 7.55 -20.83
C SER A 101 -27.95 7.73 -20.18
N ILE A 102 -27.20 6.63 -20.11
CA ILE A 102 -25.78 6.67 -19.79
C ILE A 102 -25.11 7.42 -20.94
N LYS A 103 -24.82 8.70 -20.72
CA LYS A 103 -23.96 9.48 -21.63
C LYS A 103 -22.69 8.67 -21.83
N LYS A 104 -22.31 8.41 -23.08
CA LYS A 104 -21.03 7.77 -23.42
C LYS A 104 -19.90 8.67 -22.89
N VAL A 105 -19.44 8.39 -21.68
CA VAL A 105 -18.26 9.03 -21.11
C VAL A 105 -17.07 8.37 -21.80
N ASN A 106 -16.24 9.18 -22.45
CA ASN A 106 -15.00 8.70 -23.03
C ASN A 106 -14.16 8.09 -21.88
N PRO A 107 -13.68 6.84 -21.98
CA PRO A 107 -12.89 6.23 -20.90
C PRO A 107 -11.66 7.07 -20.53
N ASN A 108 -11.12 7.86 -21.47
CA ASN A 108 -10.02 8.79 -21.18
C ASN A 108 -10.43 9.95 -20.26
N ASP A 109 -11.71 10.32 -20.17
CA ASP A 109 -12.18 11.35 -19.24
C ASP A 109 -12.25 10.86 -17.80
N ALA A 110 -12.43 9.55 -17.57
CA ALA A 110 -12.39 8.95 -16.23
C ALA A 110 -10.96 8.91 -15.65
N PHE A 111 -9.94 8.91 -16.51
CA PHE A 111 -8.52 8.91 -16.14
C PHE A 111 -7.88 10.30 -16.18
N LYS A 112 -8.62 11.35 -16.56
CA LYS A 112 -8.18 12.73 -16.38
C LYS A 112 -8.22 13.06 -14.89
N TRP A 113 -7.06 12.96 -14.25
CA TRP A 113 -6.80 13.71 -13.02
C TRP A 113 -7.24 15.17 -13.26
N PRO A 114 -7.97 15.82 -12.34
CA PRO A 114 -8.46 17.19 -12.54
C PRO A 114 -7.26 18.07 -12.90
N SER A 115 -7.17 18.42 -14.18
CA SER A 115 -6.08 19.21 -14.71
C SER A 115 -6.23 20.61 -14.12
N LEU A 116 -5.32 20.97 -13.21
CA LEU A 116 -5.19 22.30 -12.60
C LEU A 116 -4.79 23.39 -13.61
N THR A 117 -5.17 23.25 -14.87
CA THR A 117 -4.93 24.19 -15.97
C THR A 117 -6.01 25.27 -15.96
N ASN A 118 -6.13 25.98 -14.82
CA ASN A 118 -6.64 27.35 -14.66
C ASN A 118 -6.70 27.75 -13.18
N SER A 119 -5.68 27.36 -12.40
CA SER A 119 -5.54 27.77 -11.00
C SER A 119 -4.24 28.53 -10.78
N TYR A 120 -4.11 29.72 -11.36
CA TYR A 120 -3.09 30.68 -10.95
C TYR A 120 -3.49 31.46 -9.68
N ASN A 121 -4.66 31.18 -9.07
CA ASN A 121 -5.14 31.89 -7.88
C ASN A 121 -5.77 31.02 -6.77
N LEU A 122 -5.78 29.69 -6.85
CA LEU A 122 -6.12 28.90 -5.66
C LEU A 122 -4.91 28.93 -4.72
N LYS A 123 -5.01 29.71 -3.64
CA LYS A 123 -4.10 29.63 -2.51
C LYS A 123 -3.94 28.15 -2.17
N LYS A 124 -2.73 27.61 -2.33
CA LYS A 124 -2.40 26.22 -1.96
C LYS A 124 -3.03 25.99 -0.57
N PRO A 125 -3.86 24.95 -0.37
CA PRO A 125 -4.44 24.70 0.93
C PRO A 125 -3.27 24.63 1.91
N ARG A 126 -3.20 25.59 2.83
CA ARG A 126 -2.24 25.50 3.93
C ARG A 126 -2.57 24.18 4.60
N ARG A 127 -1.62 23.25 4.61
CA ARG A 127 -1.76 22.02 5.38
C ARG A 127 -2.00 22.45 6.82
N ILE A 128 -3.24 22.37 7.27
CA ILE A 128 -3.55 22.52 8.68
C ILE A 128 -2.97 21.28 9.31
N ILE A 129 -1.74 21.40 9.83
CA ILE A 129 -1.13 20.34 10.61
C ILE A 129 -1.92 20.32 11.91
N GLN A 130 -2.89 19.42 12.01
CA GLN A 130 -3.57 19.21 13.27
C GLN A 130 -2.55 18.72 14.30
N PRO A 131 -2.58 19.23 15.55
CA PRO A 131 -1.68 18.78 16.59
C PRO A 131 -1.87 17.29 16.84
N VAL A 132 -0.77 16.58 17.11
CA VAL A 132 -0.81 15.14 17.42
C VAL A 132 -1.62 14.92 18.69
N LEU A 133 -2.74 14.20 18.59
CA LEU A 133 -3.55 13.80 19.73
C LEU A 133 -2.78 12.75 20.55
N LYS A 134 -2.32 13.14 21.74
CA LYS A 134 -1.67 12.23 22.70
C LYS A 134 -2.71 11.74 23.72
N LEU A 135 -2.89 10.43 23.79
CA LEU A 135 -3.81 9.77 24.72
C LEU A 135 -2.95 9.00 25.72
N PHE A 136 -3.13 9.27 27.02
CA PHE A 136 -2.32 8.63 28.07
C PHE A 136 -3.12 7.59 28.85
N ARG A 137 -4.41 7.85 29.07
CA ARG A 137 -5.29 6.94 29.81
C ARG A 137 -6.14 6.12 28.84
N PRO A 138 -6.46 4.86 29.16
CA PRO A 138 -7.30 4.03 28.31
C PRO A 138 -8.71 4.62 28.13
N GLN A 139 -9.23 5.36 29.13
CA GLN A 139 -10.53 6.04 29.05
C GLN A 139 -10.54 7.15 27.98
N ASP A 140 -9.41 7.84 27.80
CA ASP A 140 -9.28 8.91 26.80
C ASP A 140 -9.53 8.39 25.37
N ILE A 141 -9.28 7.09 25.13
CA ILE A 141 -9.43 6.47 23.82
C ILE A 141 -10.91 6.46 23.40
N SER A 142 -11.81 5.99 24.26
CA SER A 142 -13.24 5.95 23.95
C SER A 142 -13.89 7.32 23.88
N GLU A 143 -13.35 8.30 24.61
CA GLU A 143 -13.89 9.67 24.65
C GLU A 143 -13.44 10.50 23.45
N LYS A 144 -12.16 10.41 23.07
CA LYS A 144 -11.54 11.28 22.07
C LYS A 144 -11.39 10.63 20.70
N THR A 145 -11.70 9.34 20.57
CA THR A 145 -11.61 8.60 19.31
C THR A 145 -12.86 7.76 19.08
N PRO A 146 -13.20 7.41 17.83
CA PRO A 146 -14.29 6.49 17.55
C PRO A 146 -13.99 5.03 17.93
N CYS A 147 -12.83 4.74 18.54
CA CYS A 147 -12.33 3.41 18.87
C CYS A 147 -12.62 3.03 20.32
N THR A 148 -12.64 1.73 20.62
CA THR A 148 -12.81 1.20 21.98
C THR A 148 -11.68 0.22 22.27
N LEU A 149 -11.04 0.36 23.43
CA LEU A 149 -10.00 -0.55 23.90
C LEU A 149 -10.59 -1.49 24.96
N ILE A 150 -10.50 -2.80 24.72
CA ILE A 150 -10.95 -3.85 25.64
C ILE A 150 -9.71 -4.65 26.05
N HIS A 151 -9.49 -4.75 27.35
CA HIS A 151 -8.35 -5.49 27.91
C HIS A 151 -8.79 -6.91 28.24
N ASP A 152 -7.84 -7.84 28.29
CA ASP A 152 -8.05 -9.22 28.73
C ASP A 152 -9.23 -9.94 28.05
N VAL A 153 -9.35 -9.75 26.73
CA VAL A 153 -10.46 -10.28 25.92
C VAL A 153 -10.50 -11.81 25.94
N LEU A 154 -9.34 -12.46 26.04
CA LEU A 154 -9.21 -13.91 26.03
C LEU A 154 -8.84 -14.42 27.44
N PRO A 155 -9.38 -15.58 27.86
CA PRO A 155 -8.90 -16.29 29.04
C PRO A 155 -7.39 -16.52 28.95
N LYS A 156 -6.67 -16.40 30.07
CA LYS A 156 -5.20 -16.49 30.11
C LYS A 156 -4.67 -17.82 29.52
N GLU A 157 -5.36 -18.92 29.81
CA GLU A 157 -4.99 -20.25 29.31
C GLU A 157 -5.10 -20.31 27.78
N LEU A 158 -6.23 -19.85 27.22
CA LEU A 158 -6.46 -19.78 25.78
C LEU A 158 -5.49 -18.84 25.08
N ALA A 159 -5.19 -17.69 25.68
CA ALA A 159 -4.21 -16.74 25.13
C ALA A 159 -2.81 -17.37 25.03
N ASN A 160 -2.39 -18.11 26.08
CA ASN A 160 -1.10 -18.78 26.11
C ASN A 160 -1.02 -19.96 25.14
N SER A 161 -2.08 -20.77 25.02
CA SER A 161 -2.12 -21.87 24.06
C SER A 161 -2.10 -21.35 22.63
N LEU A 162 -2.93 -20.36 22.32
CA LEU A 162 -2.98 -19.71 21.01
C LEU A 162 -1.62 -19.11 20.63
N LEU A 163 -0.94 -18.45 21.56
CA LEU A 163 0.40 -17.91 21.31
C LEU A 163 1.41 -19.00 20.94
N LYS A 164 1.46 -20.11 21.68
CA LYS A 164 2.39 -21.22 21.40
C LYS A 164 2.14 -21.83 20.02
N VAL A 165 0.88 -22.08 19.70
CA VAL A 165 0.48 -22.62 18.39
C VAL A 165 0.83 -21.64 17.28
N MET A 166 0.62 -20.34 17.51
CA MET A 166 0.92 -19.32 16.52
C MET A 166 2.41 -19.10 16.29
N LEU A 167 3.23 -19.23 17.32
CA LEU A 167 4.68 -19.17 17.17
C LEU A 167 5.20 -20.32 16.30
N LYS A 168 4.73 -21.55 16.53
CA LYS A 168 5.09 -22.70 15.69
C LYS A 168 4.63 -22.51 14.24
N GLU A 169 3.39 -22.09 14.06
CA GLU A 169 2.83 -21.84 12.74
C GLU A 169 3.53 -20.67 12.02
N SER A 170 4.07 -19.69 12.77
CA SER A 170 4.77 -18.52 12.20
C SER A 170 6.04 -18.84 11.43
N GLU A 171 6.64 -20.01 11.67
CA GLU A 171 7.76 -20.54 10.89
C GLU A 171 7.40 -20.70 9.41
N THR A 172 6.12 -20.93 9.13
CA THR A 172 5.61 -21.12 7.78
C THR A 172 5.12 -19.82 7.12
N TRP A 173 5.21 -18.67 7.80
CA TRP A 173 4.73 -17.40 7.25
C TRP A 173 5.70 -16.79 6.25
N HIS A 174 5.18 -16.03 5.30
CA HIS A 174 5.98 -15.42 4.23
C HIS A 174 5.91 -13.90 4.30
N ARG A 175 6.92 -13.21 3.77
CA ARG A 175 6.85 -11.76 3.57
C ARG A 175 6.04 -11.48 2.30
N SER A 176 4.93 -10.79 2.45
CA SER A 176 4.12 -10.37 1.31
C SER A 176 4.81 -9.27 0.51
N GLN A 177 4.64 -9.28 -0.81
CA GLN A 177 5.12 -8.24 -1.72
C GLN A 177 3.95 -7.57 -2.42
N TRP A 178 3.97 -6.24 -2.47
CA TRP A 178 2.95 -5.45 -3.15
C TRP A 178 3.57 -4.24 -3.86
N TRP A 179 2.77 -3.57 -4.70
CA TRP A 179 3.20 -2.37 -5.39
C TRP A 179 2.89 -1.13 -4.56
N LEU A 180 3.91 -0.32 -4.28
CA LEU A 180 3.78 0.98 -3.63
C LEU A 180 4.56 2.01 -4.45
N PHE A 181 3.86 3.03 -4.98
CA PHE A 181 4.43 4.11 -5.81
C PHE A 181 5.40 3.60 -6.88
N GLU A 182 4.90 2.75 -7.79
CA GLU A 182 5.65 2.17 -8.93
C GLU A 182 6.81 1.25 -8.54
N ARG A 183 6.92 0.87 -7.27
CA ARG A 183 7.95 -0.06 -6.80
C ARG A 183 7.32 -1.27 -6.16
N MET A 184 7.85 -2.44 -6.50
CA MET A 184 7.55 -3.65 -5.74
C MET A 184 8.28 -3.54 -4.40
N VAL A 185 7.51 -3.52 -3.32
CA VAL A 185 8.00 -3.45 -1.95
C VAL A 185 7.67 -4.75 -1.21
N THR A 186 8.53 -5.11 -0.28
CA THR A 186 8.36 -6.29 0.58
C THR A 186 7.99 -5.84 1.98
N SER A 187 7.03 -6.52 2.61
CA SER A 187 6.70 -6.31 4.02
C SER A 187 7.94 -6.49 4.90
N PRO A 188 8.17 -5.62 5.89
CA PRO A 188 9.16 -5.90 6.94
C PRO A 188 8.72 -7.05 7.88
N ARG A 189 7.45 -7.49 7.79
CA ARG A 189 6.85 -8.54 8.63
C ARG A 189 6.45 -9.76 7.81
N THR A 190 6.50 -10.93 8.43
CA THR A 190 5.88 -12.14 7.89
C THR A 190 4.40 -12.17 8.26
N SER A 191 3.56 -12.72 7.38
CA SER A 191 2.11 -12.80 7.58
C SER A 191 1.52 -14.01 6.86
N SER A 192 0.38 -14.50 7.36
CA SER A 192 -0.43 -15.53 6.72
C SER A 192 -1.92 -15.20 6.86
N PHE A 193 -2.75 -15.73 5.97
CA PHE A 193 -4.19 -15.56 5.99
C PHE A 193 -4.88 -16.83 6.47
N TYR A 194 -5.88 -16.65 7.31
CA TYR A 194 -6.69 -17.72 7.88
C TYR A 194 -8.17 -17.45 7.58
N ILE A 195 -8.94 -18.50 7.34
CA ILE A 195 -10.39 -18.49 7.14
C ILE A 195 -11.00 -19.47 8.13
N SER A 196 -12.09 -19.07 8.78
CA SER A 196 -12.84 -19.95 9.66
C SER A 196 -13.39 -21.15 8.89
N ASN A 197 -13.37 -22.32 9.52
CA ASN A 197 -13.79 -23.57 8.89
C ASN A 197 -15.24 -23.52 8.43
N GLU A 198 -16.10 -22.81 9.18
CA GLU A 198 -17.51 -22.57 8.83
C GLU A 198 -17.63 -21.82 7.49
N VAL A 199 -16.84 -20.75 7.33
CA VAL A 199 -16.88 -19.88 6.15
C VAL A 199 -16.27 -20.57 4.94
N LYS A 200 -15.16 -21.29 5.11
CA LYS A 200 -14.52 -22.02 4.00
C LYS A 200 -15.44 -23.08 3.40
N ASN A 201 -16.28 -23.71 4.21
CA ASN A 201 -17.23 -24.72 3.74
C ASN A 201 -18.43 -24.11 2.99
N THR A 202 -18.75 -22.84 3.26
CA THR A 202 -19.91 -22.14 2.65
C THR A 202 -19.50 -21.24 1.48
N TYR A 203 -18.25 -20.78 1.46
CA TYR A 203 -17.76 -19.76 0.55
C TYR A 203 -16.44 -20.22 -0.09
N ASP A 204 -16.51 -20.71 -1.32
CA ASP A 204 -15.34 -21.06 -2.17
C ASP A 204 -14.79 -19.83 -2.91
N GLY A 205 -14.99 -18.64 -2.31
CA GLY A 205 -14.62 -17.37 -2.92
C GLY A 205 -13.12 -17.09 -2.78
N ASP A 206 -12.54 -16.61 -3.87
CA ASP A 206 -11.15 -16.18 -3.90
C ASP A 206 -10.89 -15.00 -2.94
N VAL A 207 -9.98 -15.19 -1.99
CA VAL A 207 -9.57 -14.11 -1.06
C VAL A 207 -8.53 -13.23 -1.74
N TYR A 208 -8.85 -11.96 -2.01
CA TYR A 208 -7.90 -11.01 -2.59
C TYR A 208 -7.27 -10.13 -1.51
N PHE A 209 -5.94 -9.99 -1.57
CA PHE A 209 -5.19 -9.06 -0.73
C PHE A 209 -4.13 -8.33 -1.56
N ASN A 210 -4.01 -7.01 -1.42
CA ASN A 210 -3.11 -6.17 -2.21
C ASN A 210 -3.22 -6.40 -3.73
N GLY A 211 -4.45 -6.60 -4.23
CA GLY A 211 -4.73 -6.81 -5.65
C GLY A 211 -4.28 -8.18 -6.20
N LYS A 212 -3.87 -9.11 -5.34
CA LYS A 212 -3.53 -10.49 -5.71
C LYS A 212 -4.46 -11.48 -5.04
N LYS A 213 -4.81 -12.54 -5.76
CA LYS A 213 -5.47 -13.71 -5.19
C LYS A 213 -4.52 -14.36 -4.17
N THR A 214 -5.02 -14.56 -2.96
CA THR A 214 -4.33 -15.28 -1.89
C THR A 214 -4.52 -16.75 -2.17
N SER A 215 -3.51 -17.40 -2.74
CA SER A 215 -3.60 -18.80 -3.17
C SER A 215 -3.80 -19.78 -2.01
N ASN A 216 -3.32 -19.45 -0.80
CA ASN A 216 -3.24 -20.38 0.33
C ASN A 216 -3.88 -19.79 1.60
N ALA A 217 -5.18 -19.50 1.56
CA ALA A 217 -5.90 -19.14 2.77
C ALA A 217 -6.09 -20.39 3.65
N ARG A 218 -5.43 -20.38 4.81
CA ARG A 218 -5.37 -21.53 5.72
C ARG A 218 -6.65 -21.65 6.54
N GLN A 219 -6.92 -22.84 7.05
CA GLN A 219 -8.02 -23.05 7.98
C GLN A 219 -7.65 -22.55 9.38
N PHE A 220 -8.66 -22.11 10.13
CA PHE A 220 -8.47 -21.74 11.53
C PHE A 220 -8.03 -22.97 12.33
N LEU A 221 -7.02 -22.77 13.18
CA LEU A 221 -6.65 -23.74 14.18
C LEU A 221 -7.71 -23.78 15.29
N PRO A 222 -7.84 -24.87 16.06
CA PRO A 222 -8.85 -25.00 17.11
C PRO A 222 -8.85 -23.83 18.09
N GLU A 223 -7.67 -23.38 18.52
CA GLU A 223 -7.50 -22.26 19.46
C GLU A 223 -7.94 -20.91 18.84
N MET A 224 -7.76 -20.74 17.53
CA MET A 224 -8.25 -19.55 16.82
C MET A 224 -9.77 -19.53 16.74
N GLU A 225 -10.40 -20.69 16.54
CA GLU A 225 -11.86 -20.79 16.43
C GLU A 225 -12.54 -20.53 17.79
N GLU A 226 -11.95 -21.02 18.88
CA GLU A 226 -12.38 -20.66 20.23
C GLU A 226 -12.22 -19.16 20.50
N ALA A 227 -11.04 -18.59 20.19
CA ALA A 227 -10.80 -17.16 20.35
C ALA A 227 -11.76 -16.32 19.48
N ARG A 228 -12.04 -16.75 18.25
CA ARG A 228 -13.01 -16.11 17.34
C ARG A 228 -14.37 -16.00 17.98
N LYS A 229 -14.90 -17.09 18.56
CA LYS A 229 -16.23 -17.10 19.20
C LYS A 229 -16.32 -16.07 20.33
N ILE A 230 -15.31 -16.03 21.19
CA ILE A 230 -15.24 -15.08 22.32
C ILE A 230 -15.20 -13.64 21.80
N ILE A 231 -14.28 -13.35 20.87
CA ILE A 231 -14.11 -12.00 20.29
C ILE A 231 -15.37 -11.56 19.55
N MET A 232 -15.98 -12.46 18.76
CA MET A 232 -17.18 -12.17 17.98
C MET A 232 -18.35 -11.78 18.88
N ASN A 233 -18.57 -12.51 19.99
CA ASN A 233 -19.62 -12.19 20.94
C ASN A 233 -19.41 -10.81 21.57
N ILE A 234 -18.21 -10.53 22.08
CA ILE A 234 -17.86 -9.25 22.71
C ILE A 234 -18.02 -8.08 21.74
N VAL A 235 -17.53 -8.23 20.51
CA VAL A 235 -17.62 -7.17 19.48
C VAL A 235 -19.08 -6.93 19.09
N ASN A 236 -19.89 -7.98 18.92
CA ASN A 236 -21.30 -7.85 18.59
C ASN A 236 -22.09 -7.15 19.69
N GLU A 237 -21.80 -7.43 20.97
CA GLU A 237 -22.40 -6.72 22.11
C GLU A 237 -22.02 -5.24 22.13
N LYS A 238 -20.73 -4.92 21.92
CA LYS A 238 -20.24 -3.53 21.88
C LYS A 238 -20.84 -2.76 20.70
N ARG A 239 -21.01 -3.42 19.55
CA ARG A 239 -21.66 -2.82 18.38
C ARG A 239 -23.12 -2.50 18.66
N LYS A 240 -23.87 -3.42 19.28
CA LYS A 240 -25.28 -3.19 19.67
C LYS A 240 -25.42 -1.97 20.59
N LYS A 241 -24.56 -1.84 21.61
CA LYS A 241 -24.55 -0.71 22.57
C LYS A 241 -24.29 0.67 21.96
N LYS A 242 -23.70 0.74 20.76
CA LYS A 242 -23.34 2.01 20.09
C LYS A 242 -24.36 2.42 19.03
N VAL A 243 -25.20 1.48 18.58
CA VAL A 243 -26.24 1.70 17.58
C VAL A 243 -27.59 2.02 18.22
N MET A 244 -27.81 1.59 19.48
CA MET A 244 -28.88 2.09 20.35
C MET A 244 -28.48 3.40 21.02
#